data_AF-A0A7L4P9Y7-F1
#
_entry.id   AF-A0A7L4P9Y7-F1
#
_cell.length_a   1.000
_cell.length_b   1.000
_cell.length_c   1.000
_cell.angle_alpha   90.00
_cell.angle_beta   90.00
_cell.angle_gamma   90.00
#
_symmetry.space_group_name_H-M   'P 1'
#
loop_
_entity.id
_entity.type
_entity.pdbx_description
1 polymer ?
#
loop_
_entity_poly.entity_id
_entity_poly.type
_entity_poly.pdbx_seq_one_letter_code
_entity_poly.pdbx_strand_id
1 'polypeptide(L)'
;MLLGLCLTRSILDYRPVVFLKGWGPYAKLTATNGRSMYVRVLEGPCVGVSREVALNLYPYYGWGRMGIEAEFGVEPADPPKAVRAVMRVPFGISEVVVRRQLEGFPLYEGSVALEYLEHVEFGEVVHVDPHPGAVLVPETRLRLVEVPVEDDAVVFRIG
;
A
#
# COMPACT_ATOMS: atom_id res chain seq x y z
N MET A 1 18.37 9.12 4.24
CA MET A 1 18.54 7.86 5.02
C MET A 1 18.60 6.70 4.05
N LEU A 2 19.59 5.82 4.18
CA LEU A 2 19.63 4.58 3.38
C LEU A 2 18.66 3.57 3.98
N LEU A 3 17.72 3.08 3.17
CA LEU A 3 16.73 2.09 3.57
C LEU A 3 16.69 0.96 2.53
N GLY A 4 16.75 -0.28 3.03
CA GLY A 4 16.48 -1.48 2.26
C GLY A 4 15.01 -1.91 2.35
N LEU A 5 14.70 -3.01 1.67
CA LEU A 5 13.38 -3.62 1.71
C LEU A 5 13.22 -4.45 3.00
N CYS A 6 12.18 -4.17 3.78
CA CYS A 6 11.81 -4.94 4.96
C CYS A 6 10.64 -5.88 4.61
N LEU A 7 10.92 -7.18 4.45
CA LEU A 7 9.91 -8.20 4.17
C LEU A 7 9.30 -8.71 5.46
N THR A 8 8.00 -8.47 5.63
CA THR A 8 7.22 -9.00 6.75
C THR A 8 6.57 -10.34 6.45
N ARG A 9 6.47 -10.72 5.16
CA ARG A 9 5.69 -11.89 4.70
C ARG A 9 4.21 -11.80 5.10
N SER A 10 3.69 -10.58 5.10
CA SER A 10 2.30 -10.27 5.43
C SER A 10 1.74 -9.26 4.44
N ILE A 11 0.45 -8.96 4.57
CA ILE A 11 -0.21 -7.93 3.77
C ILE A 11 0.49 -6.55 3.84
N LEU A 12 1.25 -6.27 4.91
CA LEU A 12 1.99 -5.02 5.08
C LEU A 12 3.07 -4.81 4.00
N ASP A 13 3.54 -5.87 3.35
CA ASP A 13 4.48 -5.74 2.23
C ASP A 13 3.82 -5.03 1.02
N TYR A 14 2.49 -5.07 0.94
CA TYR A 14 1.64 -4.49 -0.11
C TYR A 14 0.87 -3.25 0.39
N ARG A 15 1.46 -2.51 1.34
CA ARG A 15 0.91 -1.26 1.90
C ARG A 15 1.99 -0.19 1.87
N PRO A 16 1.63 1.11 1.76
CA PRO A 16 2.59 2.19 1.85
C PRO A 16 3.09 2.35 3.30
N VAL A 17 4.04 1.50 3.68
CA VAL A 17 4.58 1.40 5.05
C VAL A 17 6.09 1.57 5.07
N VAL A 18 6.58 2.31 6.06
CA VAL A 18 7.98 2.32 6.47
C VAL A 18 8.11 1.80 7.89
N PHE A 19 9.13 0.98 8.13
CA PHE A 19 9.40 0.38 9.42
C PHE A 19 10.52 1.15 10.13
N LEU A 20 10.16 1.98 11.12
CA LEU A 20 11.07 2.84 11.87
C LEU A 20 10.67 2.85 13.36
N LYS A 21 11.66 2.94 14.25
CA LYS A 21 11.43 3.06 15.70
C LYS A 21 11.48 4.51 16.16
N GLY A 22 10.58 4.90 17.07
CA GLY A 22 10.59 6.25 17.67
C GLY A 22 10.14 7.39 16.74
N TRP A 23 9.34 7.09 15.72
CA TRP A 23 8.78 8.06 14.78
C TRP A 23 7.26 8.23 14.99
N GLY A 24 6.72 9.35 14.52
CA GLY A 24 5.26 9.59 14.49
C GLY A 24 4.51 8.62 13.57
N PRO A 25 3.17 8.57 13.61
CA PRO A 25 2.38 7.54 12.92
C PRO A 25 2.47 7.58 11.39
N TYR A 26 2.90 8.72 10.84
CA TYR A 26 3.04 8.94 9.40
C TYR A 26 4.34 9.67 9.07
N ALA A 27 4.85 9.40 7.89
CA ALA A 27 6.01 10.09 7.32
C ALA A 27 5.77 10.36 5.83
N LYS A 28 6.49 11.34 5.29
CA LYS A 28 6.65 11.53 3.87
C LYS A 28 8.02 11.02 3.47
N LEU A 29 8.04 10.07 2.54
CA LEU A 29 9.26 9.57 1.93
C LEU A 29 9.47 10.24 0.58
N THR A 30 10.68 10.70 0.30
CA THR A 30 11.06 11.34 -0.95
C THR A 30 12.25 10.61 -1.55
N ALA A 31 12.11 10.13 -2.78
CA ALA A 31 13.21 9.53 -3.54
C ALA A 31 14.12 10.60 -4.16
N THR A 32 15.32 10.19 -4.56
CA THR A 32 16.32 11.08 -5.21
C THR A 32 15.85 11.64 -6.55
N ASN A 33 14.88 10.99 -7.19
CA ASN A 33 14.21 11.48 -8.40
C ASN A 33 13.10 12.52 -8.12
N GLY A 34 12.91 12.92 -6.86
CA GLY A 34 11.90 13.89 -6.44
C GLY A 34 10.49 13.33 -6.24
N ARG A 35 10.23 12.05 -6.57
CA ARG A 35 8.95 11.41 -6.26
C ARG A 35 8.80 11.29 -4.75
N SER A 36 7.58 11.49 -4.26
CA SER A 36 7.30 11.38 -2.83
C SER A 36 5.98 10.68 -2.55
N MET A 37 5.90 10.11 -1.34
CA MET A 37 4.76 9.32 -0.90
C MET A 37 4.57 9.45 0.61
N TYR A 38 3.35 9.72 1.05
CA TYR A 38 2.95 9.50 2.44
C TYR A 38 2.87 8.02 2.76
N VAL A 39 3.43 7.64 3.89
CA VAL A 39 3.48 6.27 4.38
C VAL A 39 3.03 6.22 5.83
N ARG A 40 2.46 5.08 6.22
CA ARG A 40 2.30 4.76 7.64
C ARG A 40 3.64 4.31 8.20
N VAL A 41 3.97 4.79 9.39
CA VAL A 41 5.15 4.35 10.14
C VAL A 41 4.72 3.28 11.12
N LEU A 42 5.39 2.15 11.09
CA LEU A 42 5.17 1.04 12.02
C LEU A 42 6.51 0.58 12.61
N GLU A 43 6.47 -0.08 13.76
CA GLU A 43 7.60 -0.89 14.20
C GLU A 43 7.47 -2.28 13.58
N GLY A 44 8.54 -2.75 12.93
CA GLY A 44 8.55 -4.02 12.22
C GLY A 44 9.69 -4.94 12.67
N PRO A 45 9.79 -6.13 12.06
CA PRO A 45 10.88 -7.08 12.31
C PRO A 45 12.25 -6.56 11.82
N CYS A 46 12.24 -5.52 10.99
CA CYS A 46 13.41 -4.85 10.44
C CYS A 46 13.17 -3.35 10.30
N VAL A 47 14.25 -2.60 10.06
CA VAL A 47 14.20 -1.19 9.65
C VAL A 47 14.27 -1.15 8.13
N GLY A 48 13.35 -0.45 7.47
CA GLY A 48 13.30 -0.40 6.01
C GLY A 48 11.95 0.02 5.46
N VAL A 49 11.76 -0.15 4.16
CA VAL A 49 10.50 0.15 3.46
C VAL A 49 9.80 -1.14 3.04
N SER A 50 8.47 -1.11 2.99
CA SER A 50 7.65 -2.14 2.35
C SER A 50 7.95 -2.26 0.85
N ARG A 51 7.56 -3.39 0.24
CA ARG A 51 7.71 -3.60 -1.21
C ARG A 51 6.92 -2.56 -2.01
N GLU A 52 5.73 -2.21 -1.56
CA GLU A 52 4.89 -1.18 -2.18
C GLU A 52 5.62 0.16 -2.30
N VAL A 53 6.23 0.63 -1.20
CA VAL A 53 7.02 1.88 -1.20
C VAL A 53 8.22 1.78 -2.12
N ALA A 54 8.96 0.67 -2.04
CA ALA A 54 10.17 0.46 -2.82
C ALA A 54 9.88 0.51 -4.33
N LEU A 55 8.83 -0.16 -4.78
CA LEU A 55 8.43 -0.19 -6.19
C LEU A 55 7.84 1.14 -6.66
N ASN A 56 7.07 1.83 -5.82
CA ASN A 56 6.54 3.14 -6.19
C ASN A 56 7.63 4.19 -6.33
N LEU A 57 8.60 4.24 -5.41
CA LEU A 57 9.63 5.29 -5.41
C LEU A 57 10.84 4.95 -6.29
N TYR A 58 11.20 3.67 -6.38
CA TYR A 58 12.34 3.14 -7.14
C TYR A 58 11.95 1.92 -7.99
N PRO A 59 11.10 2.07 -9.02
CA PRO A 59 10.60 0.94 -9.82
C PRO A 59 11.70 0.22 -10.62
N TYR A 60 12.81 0.89 -10.89
CA TYR A 60 13.90 0.36 -11.72
C TYR A 60 14.89 -0.51 -10.94
N TYR A 61 14.77 -0.57 -9.62
CA TYR A 61 15.68 -1.34 -8.78
C TYR A 61 15.21 -2.80 -8.70
N GLY A 62 16.17 -3.73 -8.67
CA GLY A 62 15.92 -5.19 -8.58
C GLY A 62 15.44 -5.67 -7.21
N TRP A 63 14.52 -4.93 -6.58
CA TRP A 63 13.99 -5.23 -5.26
C TRP A 63 13.53 -6.68 -5.14
N GLY A 64 13.89 -7.35 -4.05
CA GLY A 64 13.55 -8.76 -3.82
C GLY A 64 14.36 -9.79 -4.60
N ARG A 65 15.21 -9.37 -5.55
CA ARG A 65 16.16 -10.25 -6.24
C ARG A 65 17.58 -10.17 -5.66
N MET A 66 17.91 -9.04 -5.04
CA MET A 66 19.20 -8.77 -4.41
C MET A 66 19.02 -7.80 -3.23
N GLY A 67 19.97 -7.81 -2.31
CA GLY A 67 20.03 -6.85 -1.20
C GLY A 67 20.38 -5.47 -1.72
N ILE A 68 19.37 -4.63 -1.90
CA ILE A 68 19.51 -3.24 -2.34
C ILE A 68 19.15 -2.34 -1.17
N GLU A 69 19.87 -1.22 -1.05
CA GLU A 69 19.48 -0.07 -0.24
C GLU A 69 19.40 1.15 -1.16
N ALA A 70 18.45 2.03 -0.90
CA ALA A 70 18.29 3.28 -1.63
C ALA A 70 18.22 4.45 -0.66
N GLU A 71 18.58 5.64 -1.12
CA GLU A 71 18.48 6.85 -0.32
C GLU A 71 17.05 7.38 -0.31
N PHE A 72 16.51 7.66 0.87
CA PHE A 72 15.21 8.30 1.06
C PHE A 72 15.36 9.55 1.93
N GLY A 73 14.79 10.67 1.49
CA GLY A 73 14.41 11.75 2.38
C GLY A 73 13.24 11.28 3.25
N VAL A 74 13.36 11.40 4.57
CA VAL A 74 12.35 10.94 5.53
C VAL A 74 11.97 12.11 6.43
N GLU A 75 10.71 12.51 6.41
CA GLU A 75 10.19 13.64 7.17
C GLU A 75 8.91 13.24 7.89
N PRO A 76 8.69 13.62 9.17
CA PRO A 76 7.40 13.43 9.82
C PRO A 76 6.32 14.16 9.02
N ALA A 77 5.15 13.54 8.89
CA ALA A 77 4.06 14.11 8.10
C ALA A 77 2.71 13.96 8.78
N ASP A 78 1.79 14.86 8.45
CA ASP A 78 0.37 14.75 8.78
C ASP A 78 -0.43 14.66 7.47
N PRO A 79 -0.60 13.44 6.91
CA PRO A 79 -1.31 13.25 5.66
C PRO A 79 -2.79 13.61 5.81
N PRO A 80 -3.42 14.13 4.74
CA PRO A 80 -4.82 14.50 4.80
C PRO A 80 -5.70 13.27 5.06
N LYS A 81 -6.83 13.47 5.73
CA LYS A 81 -7.84 12.41 5.91
C LYS A 81 -8.68 12.27 4.64
N ALA A 82 -8.93 11.04 4.21
CA ALA A 82 -9.76 10.78 3.05
C ALA A 82 -11.22 11.15 3.34
N VAL A 83 -11.79 12.01 2.50
CA VAL A 83 -13.21 12.38 2.53
C VAL A 83 -14.04 11.36 1.76
N ARG A 84 -13.49 10.86 0.66
CA ARG A 84 -14.14 9.89 -0.23
C ARG A 84 -13.10 8.95 -0.84
N ALA A 85 -13.46 7.68 -0.95
CA ALA A 85 -12.69 6.71 -1.71
C ALA A 85 -13.64 5.84 -2.54
N VAL A 86 -13.24 5.54 -3.78
CA VAL A 86 -13.94 4.61 -4.66
C VAL A 86 -13.02 3.44 -4.94
N MET A 87 -13.49 2.23 -4.68
CA MET A 87 -12.72 1.02 -4.89
C MET A 87 -13.48 0.03 -5.75
N ARG A 88 -12.78 -0.65 -6.65
CA ARG A 88 -13.25 -1.88 -7.27
C ARG A 88 -12.73 -3.06 -6.46
N VAL A 89 -13.61 -3.99 -6.12
CA VAL A 89 -13.25 -5.17 -5.33
C VAL A 89 -13.90 -6.42 -5.91
N PRO A 90 -13.28 -7.59 -5.76
CA PRO A 90 -13.92 -8.86 -6.08
C PRO A 90 -15.27 -9.03 -5.38
N PHE A 91 -16.18 -9.76 -6.01
CA PHE A 91 -17.48 -10.11 -5.44
C PHE A 91 -17.32 -10.75 -4.05
N GLY A 92 -18.14 -10.32 -3.08
CA GLY A 92 -18.11 -10.81 -1.70
C GLY A 92 -17.19 -10.04 -0.75
N ILE A 93 -16.35 -9.12 -1.24
CA ILE A 93 -15.57 -8.22 -0.39
C ILE A 93 -16.46 -7.07 0.09
N SER A 94 -16.79 -7.10 1.39
CA SER A 94 -17.61 -6.06 2.02
C SER A 94 -16.81 -4.83 2.47
N GLU A 95 -17.50 -3.73 2.72
CA GLU A 95 -16.92 -2.50 3.28
C GLU A 95 -16.20 -2.74 4.62
N VAL A 96 -16.74 -3.64 5.45
CA VAL A 96 -16.14 -4.00 6.75
C VAL A 96 -14.77 -4.65 6.55
N VAL A 97 -14.63 -5.53 5.55
CA VAL A 97 -13.35 -6.18 5.23
C VAL A 97 -12.33 -5.16 4.76
N VAL A 98 -12.74 -4.21 3.91
CA VAL A 98 -11.87 -3.14 3.42
C VAL A 98 -11.42 -2.23 4.56
N ARG A 99 -12.35 -1.76 5.39
CA ARG A 99 -12.03 -0.86 6.51
C ARG A 99 -11.10 -1.52 7.51
N ARG A 100 -11.36 -2.76 7.91
CA ARG A 100 -10.52 -3.51 8.85
C ARG A 100 -9.06 -3.57 8.42
N GLN A 101 -8.79 -3.55 7.12
CA GLN A 101 -7.44 -3.72 6.56
C GLN A 101 -6.75 -2.43 6.13
N LEU A 102 -7.52 -1.44 5.70
CA LEU A 102 -6.97 -0.21 5.10
C LEU A 102 -7.12 1.01 6.01
N GLU A 103 -7.94 0.95 7.06
CA GLU A 103 -8.12 2.09 7.94
C GLU A 103 -6.80 2.47 8.61
N GLY A 104 -6.52 3.78 8.60
CA GLY A 104 -5.29 4.35 9.09
C GLY A 104 -4.11 4.21 8.11
N PHE A 105 -4.27 3.63 6.93
CA PHE A 105 -3.23 3.63 5.89
C PHE A 105 -3.49 4.71 4.84
N PRO A 106 -2.44 5.37 4.31
CA PRO A 106 -2.54 6.18 3.11
C PRO A 106 -3.05 5.37 1.92
N LEU A 107 -3.96 5.94 1.14
CA LEU A 107 -4.48 5.33 -0.08
C LEU A 107 -3.84 5.96 -1.32
N TYR A 108 -3.45 5.12 -2.27
CA TYR A 108 -2.99 5.51 -3.60
C TYR A 108 -3.87 4.83 -4.64
N GLU A 109 -4.13 5.52 -5.74
CA GLU A 109 -4.87 4.95 -6.85
C GLU A 109 -4.06 3.82 -7.50
N GLY A 110 -4.74 2.74 -7.88
CA GLY A 110 -4.14 1.50 -8.40
C GLY A 110 -4.46 0.26 -7.57
N SER A 111 -3.74 -0.82 -7.82
CA SER A 111 -3.98 -2.13 -7.21
C SER A 111 -3.79 -2.13 -5.70
N VAL A 112 -4.63 -2.86 -4.97
CA VAL A 112 -4.52 -3.07 -3.53
C VAL A 112 -4.81 -4.53 -3.17
N ALA A 113 -3.92 -5.15 -2.42
CA ALA A 113 -4.12 -6.50 -1.91
C ALA A 113 -5.06 -6.48 -0.69
N LEU A 114 -5.94 -7.46 -0.52
CA LEU A 114 -6.88 -7.58 0.60
C LEU A 114 -6.91 -9.05 1.07
N GLU A 115 -6.71 -9.30 2.35
CA GLU A 115 -6.86 -10.62 2.95
C GLU A 115 -8.35 -10.93 3.19
N TYR A 116 -8.84 -12.03 2.64
CA TYR A 116 -10.22 -12.49 2.82
C TYR A 116 -10.29 -14.01 2.74
N LEU A 117 -11.02 -14.63 3.68
CA LEU A 117 -11.18 -16.09 3.77
C LEU A 117 -9.86 -16.88 3.62
N GLU A 118 -8.80 -16.42 4.29
CA GLU A 118 -7.45 -17.04 4.24
C GLU A 118 -6.71 -16.93 2.89
N HIS A 119 -7.25 -16.17 1.94
CA HIS A 119 -6.63 -15.85 0.65
C HIS A 119 -6.32 -14.36 0.52
N VAL A 120 -5.43 -14.01 -0.41
CA VAL A 120 -5.17 -12.63 -0.82
C VAL A 120 -5.91 -12.36 -2.11
N GLU A 121 -6.87 -11.46 -2.03
CA GLU A 121 -7.64 -10.91 -3.14
C GLU A 121 -7.05 -9.58 -3.60
N PHE A 122 -7.23 -9.23 -4.87
CA PHE A 122 -6.77 -7.94 -5.40
C PHE A 122 -7.94 -7.06 -5.78
N GLY A 123 -8.03 -5.90 -5.14
CA GLY A 123 -8.89 -4.80 -5.54
C GLY A 123 -8.10 -3.69 -6.24
N GLU A 124 -8.80 -2.61 -6.55
CA GLU A 124 -8.25 -1.39 -7.14
C GLU A 124 -8.84 -0.18 -6.42
N VAL A 125 -8.00 0.72 -5.91
CA VAL A 125 -8.41 2.06 -5.53
C VAL A 125 -8.54 2.88 -6.81
N VAL A 126 -9.78 3.11 -7.24
CA VAL A 126 -10.06 3.85 -8.49
C VAL A 126 -9.90 5.35 -8.27
N HIS A 127 -10.28 5.82 -7.09
CA HIS A 127 -10.22 7.23 -6.76
C HIS A 127 -10.14 7.45 -5.25
N VAL A 128 -9.35 8.44 -4.82
CA VAL A 128 -9.33 8.94 -3.45
C VAL A 128 -9.32 10.47 -3.43
N ASP A 129 -10.09 11.06 -2.53
CA ASP A 129 -10.18 12.50 -2.32
C ASP A 129 -9.90 12.85 -0.86
N PRO A 130 -8.92 13.72 -0.55
CA PRO A 130 -7.99 14.34 -1.50
C PRO A 130 -6.93 13.37 -2.04
N HIS A 131 -6.41 13.66 -3.24
CA HIS A 131 -5.36 12.87 -3.89
C HIS A 131 -4.00 13.58 -3.83
N PRO A 132 -2.86 12.86 -3.72
CA PRO A 132 -2.68 11.44 -3.37
C PRO A 132 -2.40 11.22 -1.87
N GLY A 133 -2.49 9.98 -1.42
CA GLY A 133 -1.98 9.57 -0.11
C GLY A 133 -2.82 10.00 1.08
N ALA A 134 -4.11 10.27 0.87
CA ALA A 134 -5.03 10.52 1.96
C ALA A 134 -5.27 9.24 2.76
N VAL A 135 -5.35 9.38 4.09
CA VAL A 135 -5.51 8.26 5.01
C VAL A 135 -6.97 7.87 5.11
N LEU A 136 -7.26 6.58 4.93
CA LEU A 136 -8.61 6.05 5.17
C LEU A 136 -8.94 6.18 6.66
N VAL A 137 -10.04 6.86 6.99
CA VAL A 137 -10.52 7.06 8.36
C VAL A 137 -11.97 6.56 8.50
N PRO A 138 -12.49 6.35 9.72
CA PRO A 138 -13.87 5.89 9.92
C PRO A 138 -14.91 6.73 9.17
N GLU A 139 -14.70 8.04 9.09
CA GLU A 139 -15.63 8.99 8.47
C GLU A 139 -15.53 9.04 6.94
N THR A 140 -14.55 8.37 6.33
CA THR A 140 -14.39 8.35 4.88
C THR A 140 -15.61 7.73 4.22
N ARG A 141 -16.18 8.41 3.22
CA ARG A 141 -17.26 7.87 2.38
C ARG A 141 -16.68 6.87 1.39
N LEU A 142 -16.74 5.59 1.73
CA LEU A 142 -16.22 4.50 0.91
C LEU A 142 -17.31 4.00 -0.03
N ARG A 143 -17.03 3.99 -1.34
CA ARG A 143 -17.91 3.39 -2.36
C ARG A 143 -17.21 2.17 -2.94
N LEU A 144 -17.80 1.00 -2.75
CA LEU A 144 -17.35 -0.23 -3.38
C LEU A 144 -18.10 -0.47 -4.69
N VAL A 145 -17.35 -0.86 -5.71
CA VAL A 145 -17.85 -1.33 -7.01
C VAL A 145 -17.41 -2.79 -7.11
N GLU A 146 -18.34 -3.70 -6.93
CA GLU A 146 -18.04 -5.12 -7.10
C GLU A 146 -17.79 -5.41 -8.58
N VAL A 147 -16.70 -6.09 -8.86
CA VAL A 147 -16.39 -6.61 -10.19
C VAL A 147 -16.46 -8.13 -10.15
N PRO A 148 -17.08 -8.78 -11.16
CA PRO A 148 -17.00 -10.22 -11.27
C PRO A 148 -15.53 -10.62 -11.37
N VAL A 149 -15.16 -11.68 -10.67
CA VAL A 149 -13.85 -12.32 -10.86
C VAL A 149 -13.91 -12.95 -12.25
N GLU A 150 -13.15 -12.43 -13.20
CA GLU A 150 -12.99 -13.12 -14.48
C GLU A 150 -12.28 -14.44 -14.19
N ASP A 151 -12.95 -15.57 -14.44
CA ASP A 151 -12.38 -16.92 -14.43
C ASP A 151 -11.41 -17.11 -15.62
N ASP A 152 -10.54 -16.14 -15.86
CA ASP A 152 -9.38 -16.30 -16.72
C ASP A 152 -8.34 -17.10 -15.93
N ALA A 153 -8.67 -18.35 -15.65
CA ALA A 153 -7.69 -19.36 -15.35
C ALA A 153 -6.63 -19.28 -16.45
N VAL A 154 -5.45 -18.77 -16.11
CA VAL A 154 -4.28 -18.85 -16.97
C VAL A 154 -3.96 -20.34 -17.12
N VAL A 155 -4.58 -20.99 -18.10
CA VAL A 155 -4.27 -22.36 -18.47
C VAL A 155 -2.92 -22.31 -19.17
N PHE A 156 -1.86 -22.62 -18.43
CA PHE A 156 -0.58 -22.96 -19.03
C PHE A 156 -0.77 -24.23 -19.86
N ARG A 157 -1.06 -24.09 -21.16
CA ARG A 157 -0.91 -25.18 -22.11
C ARG A 157 0.58 -25.39 -22.33
N ILE A 158 1.13 -26.40 -21.67
CA ILE A 158 2.45 -26.94 -22.02
C ILE A 158 2.25 -27.65 -23.36
N GLY A 159 2.70 -27.01 -24.43
CA GLY A 159 2.90 -27.63 -25.74
C GLY A 159 4.34 -28.09 -25.90
#